data_AF-N8W072-F1
#
_entry.id   AF-N8W072-F1
#
_cell.length_a   1.000
_cell.length_b   1.000
_cell.length_c   1.000
_cell.angle_alpha   90.00
_cell.angle_beta   90.00
_cell.angle_gamma   90.00
#
_symmetry.space_group_name_H-M   'P 1'
#
loop_
_entity.id
_entity.type
_entity.pdbx_description
1 polymer ?
#
loop_
_entity_poly.entity_id
_entity_poly.type
_entity_poly.pdbx_seq_one_letter_code
_entity_poly.pdbx_strand_id
1 'polypeptide(L)'
;MKKLYLYTLIAISMNNVSAQGLVDLTDTQLAEETGQALFNLSYIAPTDSANLMNGKTIGGTSAGKIGFYKLGMEAEIELNANIRKLQLGCGGRNGPENCDIEINNLALSGLPNGGTYNAAGAAQANGGYDANGVPVYNSDGRAATSAKLVNPFMEFAIKNPDSASTREVLGFRASAEKIFGLLTAGTDNLNYATTTDGIQNLSGFMRIAATSGTVNTKEVLFGNRGDQQLGEYVTGVTGPSVPANNYNMNLDLSILGTYKRIFTSQPGNADNHGITVPALYDVPFVIANEFQVNGNRQKGVAVKNIAVHIAEIPMGKVALLNPDGTAQRDGSGNQLFTASGAKNQLYVTFDPVLGIASKAKFQMADGSKVTDLNLDVTFQQALSMIHNIPLTGNGGYLSLQNQALLWPGAYTAQNLGITELNNMTKSDVAQPGWWMSFADPVQLGKLKASESVDISDALPQVADLVSLGLQNDPVQIGTMEGLATLVSTPIVKQLVIPLMDTTTQYPAQITLQNLKLQNQNVTSNCYGTLKFC
;
A
#
# COMPACT_ATOMS: atom_id res chain seq x y z
N MET A 1 20.96 88.70 -49.49
CA MET A 1 20.53 88.22 -48.16
C MET A 1 19.20 87.49 -48.30
N LYS A 2 19.14 86.21 -47.87
CA LYS A 2 18.00 85.47 -47.27
C LYS A 2 16.65 85.43 -48.04
N LYS A 3 15.93 84.32 -48.25
CA LYS A 3 15.95 82.86 -47.94
C LYS A 3 14.87 82.26 -48.89
N LEU A 4 15.17 81.36 -49.84
CA LEU A 4 15.25 79.88 -49.77
C LEU A 4 13.93 79.19 -49.32
N TYR A 5 13.01 78.91 -50.28
CA TYR A 5 12.67 77.63 -50.95
C TYR A 5 11.69 76.72 -50.16
N LEU A 6 10.84 75.88 -50.74
CA LEU A 6 10.18 75.70 -52.04
C LEU A 6 9.33 74.41 -51.86
N TYR A 7 8.07 74.49 -52.30
CA TYR A 7 7.08 73.46 -52.62
C TYR A 7 7.48 71.97 -52.68
N THR A 8 6.62 71.11 -52.12
CA THR A 8 6.50 69.68 -52.42
C THR A 8 5.12 69.35 -53.01
N LEU A 9 5.13 68.64 -54.13
CA LEU A 9 3.97 68.08 -54.85
C LEU A 9 3.95 66.55 -54.67
N ILE A 10 2.76 65.98 -54.69
CA ILE A 10 2.34 64.60 -54.39
C ILE A 10 2.83 63.57 -55.44
N ALA A 11 3.23 62.37 -54.99
CA ALA A 11 3.24 61.16 -55.80
C ALA A 11 2.86 59.91 -54.97
N ILE A 12 1.82 59.21 -55.42
CA ILE A 12 1.33 57.92 -54.92
C ILE A 12 2.14 56.81 -55.58
N SER A 13 2.73 55.89 -54.81
CA SER A 13 3.37 54.68 -55.32
C SER A 13 2.73 53.42 -54.72
N MET A 14 2.27 52.55 -55.61
CA MET A 14 1.73 51.21 -55.37
C MET A 14 2.83 50.29 -54.81
N ASN A 15 2.56 49.60 -53.70
CA ASN A 15 3.38 48.48 -53.25
C ASN A 15 2.83 47.17 -53.83
N ASN A 16 3.57 46.57 -54.75
CA ASN A 16 3.37 45.19 -55.15
C ASN A 16 3.89 44.28 -54.04
N VAL A 17 3.02 43.49 -53.41
CA VAL A 17 3.45 42.35 -52.58
C VAL A 17 3.69 41.18 -53.53
N SER A 18 4.93 41.01 -53.96
CA SER A 18 5.39 39.78 -54.59
C SER A 18 5.46 38.68 -53.54
N ALA A 19 4.72 37.59 -53.75
CA ALA A 19 4.93 36.34 -53.04
C ALA A 19 6.35 35.84 -53.34
N GLN A 20 7.25 35.96 -52.36
CA GLN A 20 8.54 35.27 -52.39
C GLN A 20 8.25 33.78 -52.17
N GLY A 21 8.51 32.98 -53.19
CA GLY A 21 8.51 31.53 -53.09
C GLY A 21 9.61 31.04 -52.13
N LEU A 22 9.57 29.75 -51.82
CA LEU A 22 10.63 29.04 -51.11
C LEU A 22 12.00 29.36 -51.75
N VAL A 23 12.92 29.88 -50.95
CA VAL A 23 14.30 30.19 -51.35
C VAL A 23 15.19 29.05 -50.87
N ASP A 24 16.02 28.50 -51.75
CA ASP A 24 17.03 27.51 -51.37
C ASP A 24 18.04 28.14 -50.39
N LEU A 25 18.18 27.52 -49.22
CA LEU A 25 19.18 27.88 -48.23
C LEU A 25 20.45 27.05 -48.49
N THR A 26 21.61 27.70 -48.42
CA THR A 26 22.92 27.01 -48.43
C THR A 26 23.18 26.32 -47.09
N ASP A 27 24.05 25.32 -47.04
CA ASP A 27 24.38 24.58 -45.80
C ASP A 27 24.79 25.50 -44.63
N THR A 28 25.44 26.64 -44.93
CA THR A 28 25.82 27.65 -43.94
C THR A 28 24.61 28.41 -43.40
N GLN A 29 23.64 28.74 -44.26
CA GLN A 29 22.39 29.38 -43.85
C GLN A 29 21.47 28.38 -43.12
N LEU A 30 21.46 27.11 -43.54
CA LEU A 30 20.74 26.03 -42.85
C LEU A 30 21.28 25.79 -41.43
N ALA A 31 22.59 25.97 -41.21
CA ALA A 31 23.21 25.88 -39.89
C ALA A 31 22.98 27.13 -39.01
N GLU A 32 22.66 28.28 -39.61
CA GLU A 32 22.31 29.52 -38.89
C GLU A 32 20.82 29.57 -38.49
N GLU A 33 19.96 28.84 -39.17
CA GLU A 33 18.55 28.67 -38.79
C GLU A 33 18.43 27.77 -37.54
N THR A 34 18.14 28.39 -36.40
CA THR A 34 17.83 27.69 -35.14
C THR A 34 16.39 27.20 -35.14
N GLY A 35 16.11 26.14 -35.90
CA GLY A 35 14.89 25.37 -35.73
C GLY A 35 14.92 24.62 -34.39
N GLN A 36 13.86 24.72 -33.57
CA GLN A 36 13.63 23.72 -32.52
C GLN A 36 13.49 22.36 -33.22
N ALA A 37 14.53 21.54 -33.16
CA ALA A 37 14.50 20.23 -33.78
C ALA A 37 13.52 19.36 -33.00
N LEU A 38 12.37 19.05 -33.62
CA LEU A 38 11.33 18.21 -33.02
C LEU A 38 11.91 16.90 -32.48
N PHE A 39 12.93 16.35 -33.13
CA PHE A 39 13.65 15.17 -32.66
C PHE A 39 15.10 15.51 -32.27
N ASN A 40 15.53 15.03 -31.10
CA ASN A 40 16.87 15.19 -30.58
C ASN A 40 17.53 13.83 -30.31
N LEU A 41 18.78 13.66 -30.73
CA LEU A 41 19.60 12.49 -30.38
C LEU A 41 20.61 12.86 -29.29
N SER A 42 20.64 12.09 -28.20
CA SER A 42 21.70 12.15 -27.20
C SER A 42 22.34 10.79 -26.96
N TYR A 43 23.63 10.78 -26.60
CA TYR A 43 24.39 9.58 -26.33
C TYR A 43 25.08 9.65 -24.96
N ILE A 44 24.95 8.60 -24.16
CA ILE A 44 25.69 8.40 -22.92
C ILE A 44 26.72 7.29 -23.17
N ALA A 45 28.01 7.63 -23.08
CA ALA A 45 29.09 6.69 -23.33
C ALA A 45 29.23 5.64 -22.21
N PRO A 46 29.81 4.45 -22.49
CA PRO A 46 30.05 3.43 -21.47
C PRO A 46 30.85 3.88 -20.26
N THR A 47 31.77 4.83 -20.45
CA THR A 47 32.65 5.36 -19.41
C THR A 47 32.15 6.67 -18.80
N ASP A 48 30.99 7.16 -19.24
CA ASP A 48 30.41 8.40 -18.70
C ASP A 48 30.10 8.22 -17.20
N SER A 49 30.33 9.28 -16.42
CA SER A 49 30.00 9.31 -15.00
C SER A 49 28.49 9.19 -14.70
N ALA A 50 27.63 9.63 -15.62
CA ALA A 50 26.18 9.49 -15.51
C ALA A 50 25.68 8.09 -15.92
N ASN A 51 26.55 7.25 -16.47
CA ASN A 51 26.19 5.90 -16.88
C ASN A 51 26.15 4.94 -15.69
N LEU A 52 24.94 4.59 -15.27
CA LEU A 52 24.71 3.70 -14.13
C LEU A 52 25.22 2.26 -14.36
N MET A 53 25.51 1.86 -15.60
CA MET A 53 26.07 0.55 -15.94
C MET A 53 27.60 0.49 -15.84
N ASN A 54 28.27 1.65 -15.71
CA ASN A 54 29.72 1.68 -15.60
C ASN A 54 30.20 0.95 -14.33
N GLY A 55 31.12 0.00 -14.50
CA GLY A 55 31.69 -0.80 -13.40
C GLY A 55 30.74 -1.82 -12.75
N LYS A 56 29.57 -2.08 -13.36
CA LYS A 56 28.59 -3.03 -12.85
C LYS A 56 28.92 -4.50 -13.19
N THR A 57 28.48 -5.41 -12.33
CA THR A 57 28.59 -6.87 -12.53
C THR A 57 27.23 -7.56 -12.48
N ILE A 58 27.13 -8.70 -13.16
CA ILE A 58 26.01 -9.63 -13.11
C ILE A 58 26.59 -11.01 -12.85
N GLY A 59 26.26 -11.59 -11.70
CA GLY A 59 26.80 -12.89 -11.28
C GLY A 59 28.33 -12.89 -11.14
N GLY A 60 28.90 -11.79 -10.65
CA GLY A 60 30.35 -11.62 -10.48
C GLY A 60 31.13 -11.36 -11.77
N THR A 61 30.47 -11.31 -12.93
CA THR A 61 31.09 -10.99 -14.22
C THR A 61 30.74 -9.57 -14.65
N SER A 62 31.64 -8.86 -15.33
CA SER A 62 31.34 -7.51 -15.86
C SER A 62 30.09 -7.51 -16.74
N ALA A 63 29.20 -6.54 -16.53
CA ALA A 63 28.02 -6.32 -17.36
C ALA A 63 28.37 -5.89 -18.80
N GLY A 64 29.62 -5.46 -19.03
CA GLY A 64 30.15 -4.99 -20.30
C GLY A 64 30.15 -3.47 -20.46
N LYS A 65 30.71 -2.99 -21.57
CA LYS A 65 30.73 -1.57 -21.94
C LYS A 65 29.42 -1.19 -22.61
N ILE A 66 28.47 -0.61 -21.88
CA ILE A 66 27.11 -0.34 -22.38
C ILE A 66 26.94 1.16 -22.57
N GLY A 67 26.61 1.60 -23.78
CA GLY A 67 26.22 2.99 -24.07
C GLY A 67 24.72 3.11 -24.32
N PHE A 68 24.17 4.30 -24.14
CA PHE A 68 22.74 4.58 -24.32
C PHE A 68 22.51 5.64 -25.38
N TYR A 69 21.63 5.36 -26.34
CA TYR A 69 21.25 6.27 -27.43
C TYR A 69 19.78 6.64 -27.27
N LYS A 70 19.50 7.90 -26.90
CA LYS A 70 18.16 8.44 -26.70
C LYS A 70 17.75 9.25 -27.92
N LEU A 71 16.63 8.88 -28.53
CA LEU A 71 15.87 9.67 -29.50
C LEU A 71 14.70 10.31 -28.75
N GLY A 72 14.86 11.58 -28.36
CA GLY A 72 13.81 12.37 -27.74
C GLY A 72 12.99 13.13 -28.78
N MET A 73 11.73 13.39 -28.46
CA MET A 73 10.87 14.29 -29.20
C MET A 73 10.46 15.46 -28.31
N GLU A 74 10.73 16.69 -28.72
CA GLU A 74 10.36 17.90 -27.98
C GLU A 74 8.90 18.27 -28.26
N ALA A 75 7.98 17.56 -27.60
CA ALA A 75 6.53 17.71 -27.79
C ALA A 75 5.74 17.29 -26.55
N GLU A 76 4.49 17.74 -26.47
CA GLU A 76 3.46 17.19 -25.58
C GLU A 76 2.54 16.28 -26.42
N ILE A 77 2.49 14.99 -26.10
CA ILE A 77 1.52 14.06 -26.68
C ILE A 77 0.37 13.88 -25.71
N GLU A 78 -0.85 14.10 -26.18
CA GLU A 78 -2.07 13.71 -25.49
C GLU A 78 -2.53 12.32 -25.95
N LEU A 79 -2.66 11.38 -25.01
CA LEU A 79 -3.07 10.00 -25.27
C LEU A 79 -4.23 9.59 -24.36
N ASN A 80 -5.34 9.19 -24.97
CA ASN A 80 -6.39 8.43 -24.30
C ASN A 80 -6.43 7.05 -24.96
N ALA A 81 -6.30 5.99 -24.16
CA ALA A 81 -6.26 4.63 -24.66
C ALA A 81 -7.02 3.68 -23.74
N ASN A 82 -7.71 2.71 -24.34
CA ASN A 82 -8.20 1.54 -23.66
C ASN A 82 -7.65 0.28 -24.35
N ILE A 83 -7.09 -0.61 -23.54
CA ILE A 83 -6.40 -1.83 -23.97
C ILE A 83 -7.04 -3.00 -23.22
N ARG A 84 -7.91 -3.73 -23.91
CA ARG A 84 -8.64 -4.87 -23.32
C ARG A 84 -7.69 -5.91 -22.71
N LYS A 85 -6.55 -6.16 -23.35
CA LYS A 85 -5.53 -7.10 -22.86
C LYS A 85 -4.14 -6.65 -23.27
N LEU A 86 -3.31 -6.26 -22.31
CA LEU A 86 -1.88 -6.02 -22.49
C LEU A 86 -1.12 -7.27 -22.04
N GLN A 87 -0.50 -7.97 -22.98
CA GLN A 87 0.26 -9.19 -22.73
C GLN A 87 1.64 -9.07 -23.36
N LEU A 88 2.68 -9.01 -22.52
CA LEU A 88 4.06 -8.83 -22.94
C LEU A 88 4.94 -9.93 -22.35
N GLY A 89 5.84 -10.47 -23.17
CA GLY A 89 6.77 -11.52 -22.75
C GLY A 89 6.07 -12.84 -22.40
N CYS A 90 4.97 -13.18 -23.04
CA CYS A 90 4.28 -14.45 -22.78
C CYS A 90 4.99 -15.62 -23.45
N GLY A 91 5.16 -16.73 -22.73
CA GLY A 91 5.77 -17.94 -23.30
C GLY A 91 7.29 -17.86 -23.42
N GLY A 92 7.85 -18.70 -24.29
CA GLY A 92 9.30 -18.73 -24.56
C GLY A 92 10.13 -18.92 -23.29
N ARG A 93 11.00 -17.94 -23.00
CA ARG A 93 11.88 -17.93 -21.80
C ARG A 93 11.10 -18.02 -20.48
N ASN A 94 9.86 -17.55 -20.46
CA ASN A 94 9.05 -17.49 -19.25
C ASN A 94 8.26 -18.78 -18.99
N GLY A 95 8.27 -19.72 -19.93
CA GLY A 95 7.49 -20.96 -19.86
C GLY A 95 6.02 -20.77 -20.27
N PRO A 96 5.26 -21.86 -20.39
CA PRO A 96 3.85 -21.81 -20.77
C PRO A 96 3.05 -20.92 -19.81
N GLU A 97 2.11 -20.14 -20.35
CA GLU A 97 1.15 -19.31 -19.59
C GLU A 97 1.73 -18.21 -18.70
N ASN A 98 3.06 -18.00 -18.71
CA ASN A 98 3.69 -16.92 -17.96
C ASN A 98 4.02 -15.75 -18.88
N CYS A 99 3.48 -14.59 -18.55
CA CYS A 99 3.83 -13.30 -19.15
C CYS A 99 4.66 -12.48 -18.17
N ASP A 100 5.58 -11.66 -18.69
CA ASP A 100 6.28 -10.68 -17.87
C ASP A 100 5.30 -9.60 -17.39
N ILE A 101 4.46 -9.09 -18.30
CA ILE A 101 3.41 -8.14 -17.96
C ILE A 101 2.10 -8.67 -18.53
N GLU A 102 1.09 -8.80 -17.67
CA GLU A 102 -0.27 -9.11 -18.06
C GLU A 102 -1.23 -8.20 -17.30
N ILE A 103 -1.94 -7.35 -18.04
CA ILE A 103 -2.95 -6.44 -17.51
C ILE A 103 -4.20 -6.57 -18.36
N ASN A 104 -5.32 -6.89 -17.72
CA ASN A 104 -6.63 -6.94 -18.35
C ASN A 104 -7.39 -5.64 -18.08
N ASN A 105 -8.11 -5.17 -19.10
CA ASN A 105 -8.90 -3.95 -19.06
C ASN A 105 -8.07 -2.74 -18.57
N LEU A 106 -6.94 -2.52 -19.24
CA LEU A 106 -6.07 -1.38 -18.98
C LEU A 106 -6.63 -0.13 -19.66
N ALA A 107 -6.65 1.00 -18.97
CA ALA A 107 -7.00 2.29 -19.56
C ALA A 107 -6.02 3.38 -19.12
N LEU A 108 -5.72 4.31 -20.02
CA LEU A 108 -4.91 5.48 -19.78
C LEU A 108 -5.72 6.71 -20.19
N SER A 109 -5.90 7.63 -19.26
CA SER A 109 -6.66 8.86 -19.45
C SER A 109 -6.00 10.03 -18.73
N GLY A 110 -6.59 11.22 -18.82
CA GLY A 110 -6.18 12.35 -17.99
C GLY A 110 -6.42 12.09 -16.50
N LEU A 111 -5.70 12.84 -15.67
CA LEU A 111 -5.95 12.92 -14.23
C LEU A 111 -7.34 13.53 -13.98
N PRO A 112 -8.02 13.13 -12.90
CA PRO A 112 -9.36 13.63 -12.60
C PRO A 112 -9.33 15.11 -12.19
N ASN A 113 -10.09 15.95 -12.89
CA ASN A 113 -10.34 17.39 -12.65
C ASN A 113 -9.20 18.19 -11.96
N GLY A 114 -7.95 18.07 -12.43
CA GLY A 114 -6.80 18.77 -11.84
C GLY A 114 -6.43 18.36 -10.40
N GLY A 115 -6.94 17.24 -9.91
CA GLY A 115 -6.71 16.73 -8.56
C GLY A 115 -5.28 16.23 -8.35
N THR A 116 -4.60 16.81 -7.37
CA THR A 116 -3.36 16.29 -6.78
C THR A 116 -3.63 15.70 -5.40
N TYR A 117 -2.68 14.90 -4.90
CA TYR A 117 -2.64 14.54 -3.48
C TYR A 117 -1.64 15.47 -2.76
N ASN A 118 -1.95 15.86 -1.54
CA ASN A 118 -0.96 16.52 -0.69
C ASN A 118 0.07 15.50 -0.16
N ALA A 119 1.11 15.98 0.50
CA ALA A 119 2.16 15.15 1.11
C ALA A 119 1.63 14.13 2.15
N ALA A 120 0.41 14.30 2.66
CA ALA A 120 -0.26 13.39 3.59
C ALA A 120 -1.23 12.40 2.91
N GLY A 121 -1.26 12.36 1.57
CA GLY A 121 -2.14 11.47 0.80
C GLY A 121 -3.62 11.87 0.81
N ALA A 122 -3.96 13.08 1.28
CA ALA A 122 -5.31 13.60 1.14
C ALA A 122 -5.48 14.26 -0.24
N ALA A 123 -6.60 14.00 -0.90
CA ALA A 123 -6.96 14.71 -2.12
C ALA A 123 -7.02 16.22 -1.86
N GLN A 124 -6.33 17.01 -2.68
CA GLN A 124 -6.37 18.47 -2.61
C GLN A 124 -7.57 19.03 -3.39
N ALA A 125 -8.15 20.11 -2.88
CA ALA A 125 -9.33 20.73 -3.45
C ALA A 125 -9.03 21.40 -4.81
N ASN A 126 -9.32 20.65 -5.88
CA ASN A 126 -9.91 21.09 -7.15
C ASN A 126 -10.91 20.01 -7.68
N GLY A 127 -11.48 19.19 -6.79
CA GLY A 127 -12.63 18.33 -7.09
C GLY A 127 -12.34 17.04 -7.87
N GLY A 128 -11.08 16.62 -8.00
CA GLY A 128 -10.69 15.42 -8.75
C GLY A 128 -10.87 14.10 -8.01
N TYR A 129 -11.14 14.11 -6.71
CA TYR A 129 -11.41 12.89 -5.95
C TYR A 129 -12.51 13.12 -4.92
N ASP A 130 -13.29 12.09 -4.61
CA ASP A 130 -14.31 12.14 -3.56
C ASP A 130 -13.71 12.00 -2.15
N ALA A 131 -14.55 12.01 -1.11
CA ALA A 131 -14.13 11.88 0.28
C ALA A 131 -13.40 10.55 0.59
N ASN A 132 -13.57 9.53 -0.24
CA ASN A 132 -12.94 8.23 -0.13
C ASN A 132 -11.72 8.08 -1.06
N GLY A 133 -11.33 9.14 -1.78
CA GLY A 133 -10.20 9.12 -2.71
C GLY A 133 -10.51 8.45 -4.06
N VAL A 134 -11.77 8.29 -4.44
CA VAL A 134 -12.16 7.78 -5.76
C VAL A 134 -12.06 8.92 -6.79
N PRO A 135 -11.46 8.70 -7.98
CA PRO A 135 -11.41 9.70 -9.05
C PRO A 135 -12.79 10.25 -9.43
N VAL A 136 -12.92 11.58 -9.53
CA VAL A 136 -14.14 12.29 -9.94
C VAL A 136 -13.84 13.19 -11.13
N TYR A 137 -14.63 13.08 -12.18
CA TYR A 137 -14.50 13.83 -13.42
C TYR A 137 -15.67 14.83 -13.58
N ASN A 138 -15.47 15.83 -14.43
CA ASN A 138 -16.52 16.79 -14.80
C ASN A 138 -17.63 16.11 -15.63
N SER A 139 -18.64 16.89 -16.04
CA SER A 139 -19.78 16.38 -16.83
C SER A 139 -19.41 15.72 -18.14
N ASP A 140 -18.27 16.08 -18.73
CA ASP A 140 -17.78 15.47 -19.99
C ASP A 140 -17.22 14.06 -19.77
N GLY A 141 -16.98 13.69 -18.52
CA GLY A 141 -16.56 12.37 -18.09
C GLY A 141 -15.08 12.07 -18.32
N ARG A 142 -14.61 10.94 -17.79
CA ARG A 142 -13.22 10.47 -17.92
C ARG A 142 -12.79 10.30 -19.38
N ALA A 143 -13.68 9.80 -20.22
CA ALA A 143 -13.42 9.54 -21.64
C ALA A 143 -13.06 10.81 -22.45
N ALA A 144 -13.43 12.00 -21.96
CA ALA A 144 -13.07 13.27 -22.58
C ALA A 144 -11.66 13.78 -22.19
N THR A 145 -10.93 13.04 -21.34
CA THR A 145 -9.62 13.45 -20.84
C THR A 145 -8.50 12.62 -21.44
N SER A 146 -7.33 13.22 -21.67
CA SER A 146 -6.14 12.54 -22.20
C SER A 146 -4.98 12.63 -21.23
N ALA A 147 -4.18 11.56 -21.14
CA ALA A 147 -2.90 11.60 -20.45
C ALA A 147 -1.92 12.47 -21.25
N LYS A 148 -1.08 13.24 -20.56
CA LYS A 148 -0.06 14.10 -21.16
C LYS A 148 1.31 13.47 -21.00
N LEU A 149 1.97 13.21 -22.12
CA LEU A 149 3.34 12.72 -22.18
C LEU A 149 4.21 13.89 -22.66
N VAL A 150 5.04 14.42 -21.75
CA VAL A 150 5.91 15.56 -22.02
C VAL A 150 7.30 15.04 -22.39
N ASN A 151 7.79 15.47 -23.55
CA ASN A 151 9.08 15.07 -24.12
C ASN A 151 9.24 13.54 -24.20
N PRO A 152 8.38 12.84 -24.96
CA PRO A 152 8.48 11.40 -25.15
C PRO A 152 9.80 11.02 -25.83
N PHE A 153 10.32 9.84 -25.52
CA PHE A 153 11.57 9.35 -26.08
C PHE A 153 11.60 7.82 -26.21
N MET A 154 12.42 7.36 -27.15
CA MET A 154 12.90 5.98 -27.22
C MET A 154 14.39 5.97 -26.93
N GLU A 155 14.86 4.98 -26.17
CA GLU A 155 16.28 4.85 -25.86
C GLU A 155 16.76 3.41 -26.03
N PHE A 156 17.92 3.24 -26.66
CA PHE A 156 18.54 1.93 -26.92
C PHE A 156 19.78 1.74 -26.06
N ALA A 157 19.89 0.56 -25.45
CA ALA A 157 21.11 0.12 -24.77
C ALA A 157 21.95 -0.71 -25.75
N ILE A 158 23.19 -0.27 -25.99
CA ILE A 158 24.11 -0.93 -26.92
C ILE A 158 25.38 -1.33 -26.19
N LYS A 159 25.70 -2.62 -26.22
CA LYS A 159 26.96 -3.17 -25.71
C LYS A 159 28.06 -2.97 -26.74
N ASN A 160 29.26 -2.65 -26.27
CA ASN A 160 30.46 -2.37 -27.06
C ASN A 160 30.18 -1.40 -28.23
N PRO A 161 29.61 -0.21 -27.97
CA PRO A 161 29.20 0.71 -29.03
C PRO A 161 30.37 1.10 -29.94
N ASP A 162 31.60 1.14 -29.43
CA ASP A 162 32.79 1.53 -30.19
C ASP A 162 33.43 0.37 -30.99
N SER A 163 32.91 -0.86 -30.90
CA SER A 163 33.47 -2.04 -31.59
C SER A 163 32.45 -2.66 -32.54
N ALA A 164 32.60 -2.41 -33.84
CA ALA A 164 31.66 -2.90 -34.86
C ALA A 164 31.48 -4.43 -34.87
N SER A 165 32.52 -5.21 -34.54
CA SER A 165 32.47 -6.68 -34.53
C SER A 165 31.81 -7.27 -33.29
N THR A 166 31.66 -6.51 -32.20
CA THR A 166 31.10 -6.98 -30.93
C THR A 166 29.93 -6.12 -30.44
N ARG A 167 29.44 -5.22 -31.31
CA ARG A 167 28.32 -4.32 -31.03
C ARG A 167 27.03 -5.14 -30.98
N GLU A 168 26.29 -5.00 -29.88
CA GLU A 168 25.05 -5.74 -29.65
C GLU A 168 23.99 -4.79 -29.07
N VAL A 169 22.77 -4.81 -29.62
CA VAL A 169 21.63 -4.14 -29.00
C VAL A 169 21.13 -5.03 -27.86
N LEU A 170 21.25 -4.54 -26.63
CA LEU A 170 20.81 -5.26 -25.43
C LEU A 170 19.32 -5.07 -25.15
N GLY A 171 18.77 -3.93 -25.54
CA GLY A 171 17.38 -3.60 -25.28
C GLY A 171 16.99 -2.21 -25.72
N PHE A 172 15.71 -1.91 -25.57
CA PHE A 172 15.14 -0.58 -25.77
C PHE A 172 14.17 -0.23 -24.65
N ARG A 173 13.95 1.06 -24.41
CA ARG A 173 12.84 1.58 -23.60
C ARG A 173 12.09 2.68 -24.32
N ALA A 174 10.80 2.76 -24.07
CA ALA A 174 9.96 3.89 -24.44
C ALA A 174 9.48 4.58 -23.16
N SER A 175 9.52 5.91 -23.14
CA SER A 175 9.21 6.71 -21.95
C SER A 175 8.86 8.15 -22.35
N ALA A 176 8.59 8.99 -21.36
CA ALA A 176 8.53 10.44 -21.48
C ALA A 176 9.23 11.06 -20.27
N GLU A 177 9.71 12.30 -20.40
CA GLU A 177 10.31 12.99 -19.24
C GLU A 177 9.29 13.15 -18.11
N LYS A 178 8.04 13.46 -18.48
CA LYS A 178 6.92 13.53 -17.55
C LYS A 178 5.69 12.83 -18.12
N ILE A 179 4.96 12.11 -17.27
CA ILE A 179 3.66 11.53 -17.60
C ILE A 179 2.65 12.04 -16.58
N PHE A 180 1.59 12.66 -17.07
CA PHE A 180 0.44 13.09 -16.28
C PHE A 180 -0.80 12.35 -16.76
N GLY A 181 -1.31 11.43 -15.97
CA GLY A 181 -2.48 10.65 -16.36
C GLY A 181 -2.92 9.69 -15.27
N LEU A 182 -4.11 9.13 -15.41
CA LEU A 182 -4.59 8.04 -14.59
C LEU A 182 -4.48 6.75 -15.39
N LEU A 183 -3.59 5.86 -14.94
CA LEU A 183 -3.57 4.48 -15.39
C LEU A 183 -4.56 3.70 -14.54
N THR A 184 -5.51 3.01 -15.18
CA THR A 184 -6.39 2.07 -14.49
C THR A 184 -6.27 0.67 -15.03
N ALA A 185 -6.36 -0.31 -14.14
CA ALA A 185 -6.38 -1.71 -14.50
C ALA A 185 -7.64 -2.35 -13.94
N GLY A 186 -8.37 -3.06 -14.78
CA GLY A 186 -9.60 -3.72 -14.39
C GLY A 186 -10.85 -2.85 -14.51
N THR A 187 -12.00 -3.46 -14.27
CA THR A 187 -13.33 -2.82 -14.44
C THR A 187 -14.14 -2.73 -13.16
N ASP A 188 -13.86 -3.60 -12.20
CA ASP A 188 -14.64 -3.72 -10.97
C ASP A 188 -13.73 -3.86 -9.75
N ASN A 189 -14.03 -3.10 -8.70
CA ASN A 189 -13.37 -3.21 -7.39
C ASN A 189 -14.11 -4.24 -6.53
N LEU A 190 -13.65 -5.49 -6.58
CA LEU A 190 -14.29 -6.63 -5.91
C LEU A 190 -13.69 -6.90 -4.52
N ASN A 191 -14.36 -7.72 -3.72
CA ASN A 191 -13.91 -8.14 -2.38
C ASN A 191 -12.88 -9.29 -2.42
N TYR A 192 -12.40 -9.65 -3.60
CA TYR A 192 -11.46 -10.75 -3.81
C TYR A 192 -10.55 -10.46 -4.99
N ALA A 193 -9.35 -11.01 -4.95
CA ALA A 193 -8.41 -10.95 -6.07
C ALA A 193 -8.94 -11.75 -7.26
N THR A 194 -8.94 -11.15 -8.45
CA THR A 194 -9.40 -11.84 -9.66
C THR A 194 -8.24 -12.47 -10.43
N THR A 195 -8.55 -13.52 -11.20
CA THR A 195 -7.62 -14.15 -12.14
C THR A 195 -7.82 -13.69 -13.59
N THR A 196 -8.81 -12.81 -13.84
CA THR A 196 -9.25 -12.44 -15.20
C THR A 196 -9.36 -10.93 -15.44
N ASP A 197 -9.15 -10.11 -14.41
CA ASP A 197 -9.32 -8.66 -14.46
C ASP A 197 -8.26 -7.92 -13.65
N GLY A 198 -7.79 -6.76 -14.13
CA GLY A 198 -6.72 -6.01 -13.48
C GLY A 198 -5.31 -6.51 -13.81
N ILE A 199 -4.35 -6.19 -12.94
CA ILE A 199 -2.95 -6.57 -13.09
C ILE A 199 -2.75 -8.03 -12.65
N GLN A 200 -2.50 -8.91 -13.61
CA GLN A 200 -2.32 -10.34 -13.36
C GLN A 200 -0.87 -10.71 -13.11
N ASN A 201 0.05 -10.08 -13.84
CA ASN A 201 1.48 -10.28 -13.72
C ASN A 201 2.18 -8.94 -13.98
N LEU A 202 3.15 -8.58 -13.15
CA LEU A 202 3.98 -7.39 -13.33
C LEU A 202 5.46 -7.70 -13.08
N SER A 203 6.24 -7.78 -14.14
CA SER A 203 7.69 -7.61 -14.10
C SER A 203 7.99 -6.12 -14.13
N GLY A 204 8.49 -5.59 -13.03
CA GLY A 204 8.64 -4.15 -12.91
C GLY A 204 9.15 -3.64 -11.59
N PHE A 205 9.28 -2.31 -11.54
CA PHE A 205 9.63 -1.53 -10.37
C PHE A 205 8.60 -0.42 -10.17
N MET A 206 7.94 -0.34 -9.03
CA MET A 206 7.01 0.75 -8.73
C MET A 206 7.17 1.17 -7.28
N ARG A 207 7.47 2.43 -7.04
CA ARG A 207 7.47 3.01 -5.69
C ARG A 207 6.09 3.52 -5.34
N ILE A 208 5.67 3.32 -4.10
CA ILE A 208 4.43 3.82 -3.54
C ILE A 208 4.78 4.72 -2.37
N ALA A 209 4.22 5.93 -2.38
CA ALA A 209 4.46 6.94 -1.37
C ALA A 209 3.92 6.50 0.00
N ALA A 210 4.46 7.10 1.07
CA ALA A 210 3.88 6.96 2.40
C ALA A 210 2.39 7.34 2.37
N THR A 211 1.58 6.58 3.10
CA THR A 211 0.13 6.77 3.14
C THR A 211 -0.43 6.44 4.52
N SER A 212 -1.68 6.82 4.76
CA SER A 212 -2.42 6.51 5.97
C SER A 212 -3.78 5.96 5.61
N GLY A 213 -4.42 5.33 6.59
CA GLY A 213 -5.70 4.70 6.36
C GLY A 213 -6.51 4.48 7.61
N THR A 214 -7.71 3.98 7.40
CA THR A 214 -8.60 3.55 8.48
C THR A 214 -9.20 2.19 8.13
N VAL A 215 -9.43 1.39 9.15
CA VAL A 215 -10.06 0.07 9.01
C VAL A 215 -11.13 -0.09 10.09
N ASN A 216 -12.20 -0.79 9.74
CA ASN A 216 -13.18 -1.25 10.71
C ASN A 216 -12.88 -2.71 11.05
N THR A 217 -13.03 -3.11 12.30
CA THR A 217 -12.91 -4.53 12.70
C THR A 217 -14.29 -5.15 12.89
N LYS A 218 -14.40 -6.46 12.65
CA LYS A 218 -15.60 -7.21 13.02
C LYS A 218 -15.65 -7.40 14.53
N GLU A 219 -16.86 -7.51 15.05
CA GLU A 219 -17.07 -8.06 16.39
C GLU A 219 -16.62 -9.52 16.41
N VAL A 220 -15.84 -9.91 17.43
CA VAL A 220 -15.32 -11.26 17.58
C VAL A 220 -15.56 -11.79 18.99
N LEU A 221 -15.52 -13.11 19.16
CA LEU A 221 -15.73 -13.77 20.44
C LEU A 221 -14.42 -14.36 20.96
N PHE A 222 -13.93 -13.83 22.07
CA PHE A 222 -12.69 -14.24 22.73
C PHE A 222 -12.92 -15.31 23.81
N GLY A 223 -11.93 -16.17 24.03
CA GLY A 223 -11.95 -17.19 25.09
C GLY A 223 -12.92 -18.34 24.82
N ASN A 224 -13.39 -18.51 23.58
CA ASN A 224 -14.33 -19.57 23.20
C ASN A 224 -13.68 -20.72 22.39
N ARG A 225 -12.44 -20.53 21.93
CA ARG A 225 -11.64 -21.56 21.25
C ARG A 225 -10.48 -22.03 22.13
N GLY A 226 -10.03 -23.27 21.94
CA GLY A 226 -8.97 -23.87 22.76
C GLY A 226 -7.63 -23.13 22.70
N ASP A 227 -7.32 -22.52 21.57
CA ASP A 227 -6.15 -21.66 21.34
C ASP A 227 -6.30 -20.24 21.92
N GLN A 228 -7.43 -19.95 22.57
CA GLN A 228 -7.72 -18.69 23.28
C GLN A 228 -7.89 -18.92 24.78
N GLN A 229 -7.38 -20.05 25.30
CA GLN A 229 -7.44 -20.37 26.71
C GLN A 229 -6.61 -19.35 27.51
N LEU A 230 -7.20 -18.79 28.55
CA LEU A 230 -6.49 -18.00 29.55
C LEU A 230 -5.98 -18.96 30.61
N GLY A 231 -4.76 -18.76 31.10
CA GLY A 231 -4.18 -19.69 32.06
C GLY A 231 -2.81 -19.28 32.54
N GLU A 232 -1.99 -20.30 32.81
CA GLU A 232 -0.57 -20.12 33.04
C GLU A 232 0.11 -19.69 31.73
N TYR A 233 0.69 -18.50 31.72
CA TYR A 233 1.66 -18.14 30.70
C TYR A 233 3.01 -18.79 31.05
N VAL A 234 3.38 -19.83 30.29
CA VAL A 234 4.67 -20.52 30.42
C VAL A 234 5.63 -19.98 29.35
N THR A 235 6.79 -19.52 29.77
CA THR A 235 7.81 -18.95 28.89
C THR A 235 8.30 -19.94 27.84
N GLY A 236 8.22 -19.60 26.55
CA GLY A 236 8.82 -20.39 25.47
C GLY A 236 8.01 -20.56 24.18
N VAL A 237 6.80 -20.00 24.10
CA VAL A 237 5.99 -20.03 22.87
C VAL A 237 5.80 -18.59 22.37
N THR A 238 6.63 -18.19 21.40
CA THR A 238 6.47 -16.97 20.56
C THR A 238 6.01 -15.67 21.26
N GLY A 239 6.55 -15.36 22.44
CA GLY A 239 6.25 -14.15 23.21
C GLY A 239 7.40 -13.75 24.15
N PRO A 240 7.28 -12.65 24.92
CA PRO A 240 8.30 -12.18 25.83
C PRO A 240 8.77 -13.28 26.78
N SER A 241 10.09 -13.45 26.90
CA SER A 241 10.69 -14.33 27.91
C SER A 241 10.62 -13.66 29.28
N VAL A 242 9.65 -14.05 30.11
CA VAL A 242 9.67 -13.83 31.56
C VAL A 242 10.71 -14.76 32.21
N PRO A 243 11.49 -14.33 33.22
CA PRO A 243 12.39 -15.23 33.94
C PRO A 243 11.63 -16.40 34.58
N ALA A 244 12.09 -17.63 34.33
CA ALA A 244 11.44 -18.90 34.71
C ALA A 244 11.44 -19.23 36.23
N ASN A 245 11.55 -18.24 37.10
CA ASN A 245 11.79 -18.46 38.54
C ASN A 245 10.79 -17.81 39.49
N ASN A 246 9.63 -17.36 39.02
CA ASN A 246 8.44 -17.16 39.87
C ASN A 246 7.22 -17.68 39.12
N TYR A 247 6.50 -18.64 39.71
CA TYR A 247 5.13 -18.97 39.29
C TYR A 247 4.27 -17.73 39.56
N ASN A 248 4.20 -16.81 38.60
CA ASN A 248 3.32 -15.65 38.73
C ASN A 248 1.89 -16.15 38.61
N MET A 249 1.21 -16.19 39.74
CA MET A 249 -0.16 -16.64 39.88
C MET A 249 -1.10 -15.54 39.34
N ASN A 250 -2.15 -15.92 38.61
CA ASN A 250 -3.09 -14.97 38.00
C ASN A 250 -4.36 -14.73 38.85
N LEU A 251 -4.42 -15.33 40.05
CA LEU A 251 -5.53 -15.26 40.99
C LEU A 251 -5.02 -15.16 42.44
N ASP A 252 -5.51 -14.16 43.17
CA ASP A 252 -5.35 -14.05 44.61
C ASP A 252 -6.70 -14.28 45.29
N LEU A 253 -6.81 -15.37 46.05
CA LEU A 253 -8.04 -15.79 46.70
C LEU A 253 -7.93 -15.63 48.22
N SER A 254 -8.74 -14.75 48.79
CA SER A 254 -8.77 -14.48 50.23
C SER A 254 -9.83 -15.31 50.97
N ILE A 255 -9.78 -16.64 50.88
CA ILE A 255 -10.64 -17.54 51.69
C ILE A 255 -9.76 -18.17 52.79
N LEU A 256 -10.00 -17.80 54.06
CA LEU A 256 -9.21 -18.27 55.23
C LEU A 256 -7.69 -17.96 55.13
N GLY A 257 -7.36 -16.79 54.56
CA GLY A 257 -5.98 -16.39 54.22
C GLY A 257 -5.87 -16.02 52.75
N THR A 258 -4.80 -15.33 52.34
CA THR A 258 -4.55 -15.02 50.92
C THR A 258 -3.74 -16.13 50.28
N TYR A 259 -4.35 -16.86 49.35
CA TYR A 259 -3.72 -17.93 48.60
C TYR A 259 -3.63 -17.54 47.13
N LYS A 260 -2.41 -17.56 46.60
CA LYS A 260 -2.14 -17.34 45.18
C LYS A 260 -2.41 -18.63 44.38
N ARG A 261 -3.04 -18.53 43.20
CA ARG A 261 -3.43 -19.67 42.34
C ARG A 261 -3.37 -19.31 40.85
N ILE A 262 -3.44 -20.32 39.99
CA ILE A 262 -3.75 -20.16 38.56
C ILE A 262 -5.19 -20.58 38.32
N PHE A 263 -5.97 -19.72 37.67
CA PHE A 263 -7.18 -20.13 36.99
C PHE A 263 -6.88 -20.38 35.51
N THR A 264 -7.57 -21.36 34.95
CA THR A 264 -7.53 -21.71 33.53
C THR A 264 -8.93 -21.65 32.97
N SER A 265 -9.17 -20.90 31.90
CA SER A 265 -10.47 -20.91 31.23
C SER A 265 -10.70 -22.24 30.50
N GLN A 266 -11.96 -22.64 30.34
CA GLN A 266 -12.33 -23.90 29.67
C GLN A 266 -13.18 -23.60 28.43
N PRO A 267 -12.55 -23.27 27.29
CA PRO A 267 -13.23 -23.18 26.01
C PRO A 267 -14.03 -24.46 25.71
N GLY A 268 -15.24 -24.32 25.15
CA GLY A 268 -16.11 -25.44 24.82
C GLY A 268 -16.96 -26.01 25.96
N ASN A 269 -16.79 -25.53 27.20
CA ASN A 269 -17.73 -25.83 28.27
C ASN A 269 -19.10 -25.14 28.00
N ALA A 270 -20.21 -25.80 28.33
CA ALA A 270 -21.56 -25.24 28.12
C ALA A 270 -21.80 -23.91 28.87
N ASP A 271 -21.13 -23.71 30.01
CA ASP A 271 -21.19 -22.47 30.78
C ASP A 271 -20.13 -21.43 30.33
N ASN A 272 -19.29 -21.75 29.35
CA ASN A 272 -18.34 -20.80 28.76
C ASN A 272 -18.99 -20.12 27.56
N HIS A 273 -19.40 -18.86 27.73
CA HIS A 273 -20.04 -18.10 26.65
C HIS A 273 -19.04 -17.29 25.83
N GLY A 274 -17.82 -17.08 26.35
CA GLY A 274 -16.81 -16.21 25.77
C GLY A 274 -17.03 -14.74 26.16
N ILE A 275 -16.06 -13.91 25.78
CA ILE A 275 -16.08 -12.46 25.95
C ILE A 275 -16.22 -11.82 24.57
N THR A 276 -17.26 -11.01 24.38
CA THR A 276 -17.39 -10.21 23.15
C THR A 276 -16.31 -9.14 23.13
N VAL A 277 -15.55 -9.11 22.03
CA VAL A 277 -14.67 -8.02 21.65
C VAL A 277 -15.41 -7.21 20.59
N PRO A 278 -15.74 -5.94 20.85
CA PRO A 278 -16.59 -5.15 19.97
C PRO A 278 -15.91 -4.86 18.63
N ALA A 279 -16.72 -4.61 17.61
CA ALA A 279 -16.27 -3.97 16.38
C ALA A 279 -15.71 -2.57 16.69
N LEU A 280 -14.53 -2.26 16.17
CA LEU A 280 -13.88 -0.96 16.27
C LEU A 280 -13.97 -0.25 14.92
N TYR A 281 -14.38 1.02 14.92
CA TYR A 281 -14.59 1.79 13.70
C TYR A 281 -13.57 2.92 13.54
N ASP A 282 -13.12 3.08 12.29
CA ASP A 282 -12.11 4.05 11.86
C ASP A 282 -10.77 3.91 12.62
N VAL A 283 -10.32 2.67 12.88
CA VAL A 283 -9.02 2.39 13.50
C VAL A 283 -7.91 2.91 12.57
N PRO A 284 -7.11 3.90 12.98
CA PRO A 284 -6.13 4.53 12.10
C PRO A 284 -4.87 3.69 11.99
N PHE A 285 -4.24 3.71 10.82
CA PHE A 285 -2.90 3.17 10.60
C PHE A 285 -2.09 4.08 9.67
N VAL A 286 -0.77 4.00 9.78
CA VAL A 286 0.16 4.78 8.95
C VAL A 286 1.21 3.85 8.35
N ILE A 287 1.35 3.92 7.03
CA ILE A 287 2.47 3.36 6.28
C ILE A 287 3.50 4.47 6.15
N ALA A 288 4.38 4.57 7.14
CA ALA A 288 5.27 5.71 7.32
C ALA A 288 6.39 5.80 6.26
N ASN A 289 6.75 4.67 5.67
CA ASN A 289 7.82 4.57 4.67
C ASN A 289 7.25 4.26 3.30
N GLU A 290 7.91 4.75 2.27
CA GLU A 290 7.67 4.28 0.92
C GLU A 290 7.94 2.78 0.83
N PHE A 291 7.13 2.08 0.04
CA PHE A 291 7.34 0.68 -0.29
C PHE A 291 7.36 0.48 -1.80
N GLN A 292 7.83 -0.68 -2.24
CA GLN A 292 8.05 -0.94 -3.65
C GLN A 292 7.40 -2.26 -4.08
N VAL A 293 6.86 -2.27 -5.29
CA VAL A 293 6.62 -3.49 -6.07
C VAL A 293 7.85 -3.66 -6.94
N ASN A 294 8.72 -4.63 -6.62
CA ASN A 294 9.95 -4.86 -7.37
C ASN A 294 10.14 -6.36 -7.62
N GLY A 295 10.29 -6.74 -8.89
CA GLY A 295 10.70 -8.09 -9.26
C GLY A 295 10.06 -8.57 -10.55
N ASN A 296 10.32 -9.83 -10.88
CA ASN A 296 9.75 -10.48 -12.07
C ASN A 296 8.38 -11.05 -11.75
N ARG A 297 7.39 -10.81 -12.64
CA ARG A 297 6.06 -11.45 -12.65
C ARG A 297 5.37 -11.44 -11.28
N GLN A 298 5.45 -10.30 -10.60
CA GLN A 298 4.78 -10.12 -9.32
C GLN A 298 3.26 -10.18 -9.52
N LYS A 299 2.58 -10.88 -8.62
CA LYS A 299 1.10 -10.97 -8.58
C LYS A 299 0.49 -10.24 -7.40
N GLY A 300 1.32 -9.83 -6.44
CA GLY A 300 0.91 -9.14 -5.24
C GLY A 300 2.08 -8.39 -4.62
N VAL A 301 1.76 -7.61 -3.59
CA VAL A 301 2.71 -6.85 -2.77
C VAL A 301 2.41 -7.08 -1.31
N ALA A 302 3.46 -7.14 -0.48
CA ALA A 302 3.33 -7.25 0.96
C ALA A 302 4.03 -6.06 1.63
N VAL A 303 3.26 -5.28 2.38
CA VAL A 303 3.76 -4.21 3.25
C VAL A 303 3.80 -4.76 4.67
N LYS A 304 4.96 -4.68 5.32
CA LYS A 304 5.19 -5.20 6.68
C LYS A 304 5.48 -4.06 7.65
N ASN A 305 5.44 -4.35 8.95
CA ASN A 305 5.81 -3.43 10.01
C ASN A 305 4.89 -2.19 10.07
N ILE A 306 3.59 -2.38 9.80
CA ILE A 306 2.61 -1.31 9.95
C ILE A 306 2.22 -1.27 11.44
N ALA A 307 2.80 -0.33 12.16
CA ALA A 307 2.50 -0.13 13.58
C ALA A 307 1.10 0.46 13.76
N VAL A 308 0.27 -0.21 14.56
CA VAL A 308 -1.05 0.27 14.95
C VAL A 308 -1.15 0.25 16.47
N HIS A 309 -1.62 1.35 17.04
CA HIS A 309 -1.83 1.47 18.49
C HIS A 309 -3.32 1.62 18.76
N ILE A 310 -3.86 0.74 19.61
CA ILE A 310 -5.24 0.80 20.08
C ILE A 310 -5.23 1.15 21.56
N ALA A 311 -5.69 2.36 21.87
CA ALA A 311 -5.67 2.89 23.23
C ALA A 311 -6.57 2.11 24.19
N GLU A 312 -7.79 1.77 23.75
CA GLU A 312 -8.76 1.07 24.59
C GLU A 312 -9.66 0.16 23.76
N ILE A 313 -9.87 -1.07 24.26
CA ILE A 313 -10.87 -2.01 23.76
C ILE A 313 -11.77 -2.41 24.94
N PRO A 314 -13.03 -1.95 24.99
CA PRO A 314 -13.93 -2.33 26.07
C PRO A 314 -14.39 -3.78 25.89
N MET A 315 -14.27 -4.58 26.95
CA MET A 315 -14.55 -6.02 26.91
C MET A 315 -15.99 -6.31 27.34
N GLY A 316 -16.61 -7.33 26.74
CA GLY A 316 -17.99 -7.69 27.04
C GLY A 316 -19.00 -6.63 26.59
N LYS A 317 -18.69 -5.95 25.49
CA LYS A 317 -19.50 -4.90 24.90
C LYS A 317 -19.65 -5.10 23.39
N VAL A 318 -20.70 -4.53 22.83
CA VAL A 318 -20.94 -4.40 21.38
C VAL A 318 -20.92 -2.94 20.98
N ALA A 319 -20.56 -2.66 19.73
CA ALA A 319 -20.61 -1.30 19.18
C ALA A 319 -22.06 -0.80 19.10
N LEU A 320 -22.30 0.44 19.53
CA LEU A 320 -23.57 1.12 19.26
C LEU A 320 -23.52 1.71 17.84
N LEU A 321 -24.52 1.39 17.02
CA LEU A 321 -24.60 1.83 15.62
C LEU A 321 -25.79 2.75 15.38
N ASN A 322 -25.60 3.73 14.51
CA ASN A 322 -26.67 4.53 13.93
C ASN A 322 -27.50 3.67 12.94
N PRO A 323 -28.70 4.12 12.56
CA PRO A 323 -29.53 3.41 11.56
C PRO A 323 -28.85 3.21 10.19
N ASP A 324 -27.87 4.04 9.86
CA ASP A 324 -27.06 3.94 8.63
C ASP A 324 -25.87 2.97 8.75
N GLY A 325 -25.71 2.31 9.91
CA GLY A 325 -24.64 1.37 10.19
C GLY A 325 -23.31 2.00 10.64
N THR A 326 -23.24 3.33 10.78
CA THR A 326 -22.05 4.00 11.31
C THR A 326 -21.97 3.90 12.84
N ALA A 327 -20.77 3.90 13.41
CA ALA A 327 -20.60 3.90 14.86
C ALA A 327 -21.16 5.19 15.49
N GLN A 328 -21.96 5.04 16.55
CA GLN A 328 -22.34 6.16 17.40
C GLN A 328 -21.11 6.67 18.17
N ARG A 329 -20.98 7.98 18.28
CA ARG A 329 -19.85 8.63 18.95
C ARG A 329 -20.32 9.63 20.00
N ASP A 330 -19.54 9.81 21.06
CA ASP A 330 -19.77 10.86 22.06
C ASP A 330 -19.41 12.26 21.50
N GLY A 331 -19.62 13.31 22.31
CA GLY A 331 -19.26 14.69 21.92
C GLY A 331 -17.76 14.93 21.72
N SER A 332 -16.91 13.98 22.11
CA SER A 332 -15.46 13.99 21.94
C SER A 332 -14.99 13.14 20.75
N GLY A 333 -15.92 12.47 20.05
CA GLY A 333 -15.63 11.59 18.91
C GLY A 333 -15.29 10.14 19.27
N ASN A 334 -15.36 9.75 20.55
CA ASN A 334 -15.11 8.36 20.97
C ASN A 334 -16.29 7.47 20.62
N GLN A 335 -16.01 6.26 20.16
CA GLN A 335 -17.05 5.28 19.85
C GLN A 335 -17.81 4.88 21.12
N LEU A 336 -19.13 4.78 21.01
CA LEU A 336 -20.02 4.34 22.08
C LEU A 336 -20.27 2.83 22.01
N PHE A 337 -20.44 2.22 23.18
CA PHE A 337 -20.61 0.77 23.32
C PHE A 337 -21.73 0.43 24.30
N THR A 338 -22.32 -0.76 24.18
CA THR A 338 -23.36 -1.26 25.09
C THR A 338 -23.11 -2.71 25.51
N ALA A 339 -23.59 -3.11 26.68
CA ALA A 339 -23.58 -4.51 27.10
C ALA A 339 -24.76 -5.31 26.51
N SER A 340 -25.78 -4.64 25.98
CA SER A 340 -26.94 -5.32 25.42
C SER A 340 -26.53 -6.17 24.21
N GLY A 341 -26.73 -7.49 24.31
CA GLY A 341 -26.34 -8.46 23.27
C GLY A 341 -24.88 -8.94 23.34
N ALA A 342 -24.07 -8.39 24.26
CA ALA A 342 -22.70 -8.83 24.46
C ALA A 342 -22.64 -10.11 25.32
N LYS A 343 -21.62 -10.94 25.07
CA LYS A 343 -21.23 -12.05 25.93
C LYS A 343 -20.08 -11.61 26.82
N ASN A 344 -20.09 -12.03 28.08
CA ASN A 344 -19.10 -11.58 29.06
C ASN A 344 -18.74 -12.66 30.09
N GLN A 345 -19.02 -13.94 29.81
CA GLN A 345 -18.82 -15.03 30.76
C GLN A 345 -17.82 -16.07 30.28
N LEU A 346 -16.79 -16.30 31.09
CA LEU A 346 -15.87 -17.42 30.98
C LEU A 346 -16.21 -18.48 32.04
N TYR A 347 -15.95 -19.73 31.69
CA TYR A 347 -15.92 -20.82 32.69
C TYR A 347 -14.46 -21.10 33.02
N VAL A 348 -14.12 -21.09 34.31
CA VAL A 348 -12.74 -21.25 34.76
C VAL A 348 -12.60 -22.41 35.74
N THR A 349 -11.46 -23.07 35.70
CA THR A 349 -11.04 -24.11 36.64
C THR A 349 -9.79 -23.66 37.38
N PHE A 350 -9.63 -24.11 38.61
CA PHE A 350 -8.48 -23.81 39.45
C PHE A 350 -8.24 -24.95 40.42
N ASP A 351 -7.04 -25.01 41.01
CA ASP A 351 -6.72 -26.03 42.01
C ASP A 351 -7.79 -26.05 43.12
N PRO A 352 -8.23 -27.22 43.60
CA PRO A 352 -9.27 -27.29 44.61
C PRO A 352 -8.97 -26.46 45.87
N VAL A 353 -9.96 -25.69 46.33
CA VAL A 353 -9.95 -25.01 47.63
C VAL A 353 -10.67 -25.93 48.62
N LEU A 354 -9.94 -26.43 49.62
CA LEU A 354 -10.47 -27.32 50.67
C LEU A 354 -11.25 -28.54 50.14
N GLY A 355 -10.97 -28.97 48.91
CA GLY A 355 -11.66 -30.08 48.24
C GLY A 355 -13.11 -29.81 47.81
N ILE A 356 -13.61 -28.58 47.97
CA ILE A 356 -15.04 -28.25 47.77
C ILE A 356 -15.32 -27.31 46.58
N ALA A 357 -14.33 -26.52 46.14
CA ALA A 357 -14.45 -25.63 44.99
C ALA A 357 -13.24 -25.75 44.06
N SER A 358 -13.46 -26.05 42.78
CA SER A 358 -12.40 -26.16 41.74
C SER A 358 -12.82 -25.56 40.38
N LYS A 359 -13.98 -24.89 40.35
CA LYS A 359 -14.59 -24.31 39.16
C LYS A 359 -15.41 -23.08 39.51
N ALA A 360 -15.48 -22.12 38.59
CA ALA A 360 -16.32 -20.95 38.73
C ALA A 360 -16.78 -20.42 37.37
N LYS A 361 -17.90 -19.69 37.38
CA LYS A 361 -18.29 -18.82 36.26
C LYS A 361 -17.71 -17.44 36.56
N PHE A 362 -16.95 -16.89 35.63
CA PHE A 362 -16.37 -15.55 35.73
C PHE A 362 -17.08 -14.63 34.75
N GLN A 363 -17.59 -13.50 35.22
CA GLN A 363 -18.25 -12.49 34.42
C GLN A 363 -17.47 -11.18 34.47
N MET A 364 -17.23 -10.59 33.30
CA MET A 364 -16.65 -9.26 33.23
C MET A 364 -17.68 -8.21 33.66
N ALA A 365 -17.31 -7.42 34.67
CA ALA A 365 -18.09 -6.28 35.12
C ALA A 365 -18.01 -5.12 34.13
N ASP A 366 -18.95 -4.19 34.23
CA ASP A 366 -18.90 -2.93 33.51
C ASP A 366 -17.59 -2.17 33.80
N GLY A 367 -17.01 -1.58 32.75
CA GLY A 367 -15.71 -0.91 32.82
C GLY A 367 -14.51 -1.84 32.62
N SER A 368 -14.72 -3.11 32.29
CA SER A 368 -13.63 -4.02 31.91
C SER A 368 -13.08 -3.68 30.53
N LYS A 369 -11.76 -3.65 30.37
CA LYS A 369 -11.09 -3.21 29.14
C LYS A 369 -9.66 -3.74 29.01
N VAL A 370 -9.21 -3.82 27.77
CA VAL A 370 -7.79 -3.95 27.41
C VAL A 370 -7.30 -2.56 26.99
N THR A 371 -6.14 -2.12 27.47
CA THR A 371 -5.57 -0.82 27.10
C THR A 371 -4.18 -0.98 26.47
N ASP A 372 -3.85 -0.04 25.59
CA ASP A 372 -2.52 0.15 25.02
C ASP A 372 -1.99 -1.08 24.24
N LEU A 373 -2.83 -1.63 23.37
CA LEU A 373 -2.46 -2.75 22.51
C LEU A 373 -1.69 -2.23 21.29
N ASN A 374 -0.39 -2.58 21.22
CA ASN A 374 0.41 -2.37 20.01
C ASN A 374 0.34 -3.60 19.10
N LEU A 375 0.03 -3.33 17.83
CA LEU A 375 -0.07 -4.31 16.76
C LEU A 375 0.99 -4.03 15.70
N ASP A 376 1.51 -5.11 15.12
CA ASP A 376 2.32 -5.09 13.92
C ASP A 376 1.54 -5.77 12.80
N VAL A 377 1.13 -4.97 11.82
CA VAL A 377 0.27 -5.40 10.74
C VAL A 377 1.10 -5.63 9.49
N THR A 378 0.95 -6.81 8.89
CA THR A 378 1.37 -7.12 7.53
C THR A 378 0.16 -7.03 6.60
N PHE A 379 0.21 -6.15 5.60
CA PHE A 379 -0.81 -6.01 4.57
C PHE A 379 -0.35 -6.65 3.27
N GLN A 380 -1.02 -7.71 2.82
CA GLN A 380 -0.76 -8.38 1.55
C GLN A 380 -1.89 -8.09 0.57
N GLN A 381 -1.55 -7.55 -0.59
CA GLN A 381 -2.54 -7.15 -1.60
C GLN A 381 -2.17 -7.75 -2.95
N ALA A 382 -3.11 -8.46 -3.58
CA ALA A 382 -2.97 -8.83 -4.98
C ALA A 382 -2.95 -7.59 -5.88
N LEU A 383 -2.08 -7.58 -6.89
CA LEU A 383 -2.01 -6.46 -7.84
C LEU A 383 -3.29 -6.32 -8.68
N SER A 384 -4.06 -7.41 -8.84
CA SER A 384 -5.37 -7.37 -9.51
C SER A 384 -6.43 -6.57 -8.75
N MET A 385 -6.15 -6.16 -7.51
CA MET A 385 -6.99 -5.28 -6.70
C MET A 385 -6.43 -3.85 -6.59
N ILE A 386 -5.34 -3.55 -7.29
CA ILE A 386 -4.83 -2.19 -7.46
C ILE A 386 -5.31 -1.70 -8.83
N HIS A 387 -6.30 -0.83 -8.80
CA HIS A 387 -7.00 -0.39 -9.99
C HIS A 387 -6.68 1.04 -10.40
N ASN A 388 -6.33 1.94 -9.48
CA ASN A 388 -6.09 3.35 -9.78
C ASN A 388 -4.63 3.72 -9.48
N ILE A 389 -3.87 4.03 -10.53
CA ILE A 389 -2.44 4.40 -10.45
C ILE A 389 -2.27 5.80 -11.07
N PRO A 390 -2.28 6.87 -10.25
CA PRO A 390 -2.10 8.24 -10.73
C PRO A 390 -0.61 8.52 -11.05
N LEU A 391 -0.35 9.00 -12.25
CA LEU A 391 0.96 9.43 -12.74
C LEU A 391 1.00 10.95 -12.71
N THR A 392 1.91 11.55 -11.93
CA THR A 392 1.84 12.99 -11.55
C THR A 392 3.13 13.79 -11.70
N GLY A 393 4.10 13.35 -12.51
CA GLY A 393 5.23 14.26 -12.76
C GLY A 393 6.49 13.69 -13.37
N ASN A 394 6.90 12.47 -13.05
CA ASN A 394 8.18 11.95 -13.53
C ASN A 394 8.00 10.58 -14.18
N GLY A 395 8.67 10.43 -15.32
CA GLY A 395 8.46 9.38 -16.31
C GLY A 395 8.56 7.96 -15.78
N GLY A 396 7.49 7.20 -15.96
CA GLY A 396 7.58 5.75 -16.04
C GLY A 396 8.05 5.30 -17.42
N TYR A 397 8.61 4.10 -17.53
CA TYR A 397 9.02 3.55 -18.81
C TYR A 397 8.56 2.10 -18.97
N LEU A 398 8.43 1.69 -20.23
CA LEU A 398 8.29 0.30 -20.62
C LEU A 398 9.53 -0.09 -21.43
N SER A 399 10.20 -1.16 -21.04
CA SER A 399 11.43 -1.61 -21.68
C SER A 399 11.42 -3.12 -21.97
N LEU A 400 12.28 -3.50 -22.91
CA LEU A 400 12.62 -4.88 -23.20
C LEU A 400 14.15 -4.99 -23.27
N GLN A 401 14.72 -5.93 -22.53
CA GLN A 401 16.16 -6.16 -22.50
C GLN A 401 16.52 -7.65 -22.37
N ASN A 402 17.67 -8.05 -22.91
CA ASN A 402 18.15 -9.42 -22.87
C ASN A 402 19.01 -9.75 -21.62
N GLN A 403 19.51 -8.72 -20.93
CA GLN A 403 20.29 -8.80 -19.68
C GLN A 403 19.76 -7.79 -18.65
N ALA A 404 20.19 -7.90 -17.39
CA ALA A 404 19.86 -6.92 -16.37
C ALA A 404 20.48 -5.55 -16.72
N LEU A 405 19.70 -4.47 -16.65
CA LEU A 405 20.12 -3.12 -17.01
C LEU A 405 19.64 -2.09 -16.00
N LEU A 406 20.50 -1.11 -15.71
CA LEU A 406 20.14 0.17 -15.11
C LEU A 406 20.03 1.18 -16.24
N TRP A 407 18.80 1.48 -16.64
CA TRP A 407 18.57 2.54 -17.61
C TRP A 407 18.98 3.90 -17.02
N PRO A 408 19.43 4.87 -17.85
CA PRO A 408 19.73 6.22 -17.39
C PRO A 408 18.58 6.81 -16.56
N GLY A 409 18.90 7.34 -15.38
CA GLY A 409 17.93 7.87 -14.42
C GLY A 409 17.20 6.83 -13.56
N ALA A 410 17.55 5.54 -13.63
CA ALA A 410 16.97 4.50 -12.78
C ALA A 410 17.18 4.80 -11.28
N TYR A 411 16.17 4.47 -10.47
CA TYR A 411 16.25 4.63 -9.02
C TYR A 411 17.27 3.66 -8.40
N THR A 412 18.29 4.20 -7.73
CA THR A 412 19.36 3.40 -7.10
C THR A 412 19.72 3.84 -5.69
N ALA A 413 18.97 4.80 -5.12
CA ALA A 413 19.33 5.50 -3.89
C ALA A 413 19.50 4.57 -2.66
N GLN A 414 18.77 3.46 -2.62
CA GLN A 414 18.84 2.51 -1.49
C GLN A 414 19.93 1.43 -1.66
N ASN A 415 20.69 1.44 -2.75
CA ASN A 415 21.78 0.50 -3.02
C ASN A 415 23.04 1.20 -3.55
N LEU A 416 23.32 2.42 -3.07
CA LEU A 416 24.55 3.15 -3.41
C LEU A 416 25.79 2.32 -3.08
N GLY A 417 26.76 2.30 -3.99
CA GLY A 417 28.00 1.54 -3.84
C GLY A 417 27.92 0.05 -4.17
N ILE A 418 26.72 -0.52 -4.39
CA ILE A 418 26.58 -1.92 -4.84
C ILE A 418 26.91 -2.02 -6.34
N THR A 419 27.87 -2.86 -6.71
CA THR A 419 28.27 -3.10 -8.10
C THR A 419 27.58 -4.31 -8.72
N GLU A 420 27.21 -5.30 -7.92
CA GLU A 420 26.50 -6.50 -8.36
C GLU A 420 24.99 -6.24 -8.48
N LEU A 421 24.46 -6.25 -9.71
CA LEU A 421 23.06 -5.94 -9.99
C LEU A 421 22.09 -6.90 -9.29
N ASN A 422 22.46 -8.18 -9.15
CA ASN A 422 21.62 -9.16 -8.48
C ASN A 422 21.40 -8.85 -6.99
N ASN A 423 22.26 -8.02 -6.38
CA ASN A 423 22.16 -7.62 -4.98
C ASN A 423 21.44 -6.27 -4.79
N MET A 424 21.04 -5.59 -5.88
CA MET A 424 20.36 -4.30 -5.84
C MET A 424 18.83 -4.46 -5.71
N THR A 425 18.37 -5.07 -4.63
CA THR A 425 16.96 -5.45 -4.43
C THR A 425 16.01 -4.28 -4.17
N LYS A 426 16.52 -3.07 -3.94
CA LYS A 426 15.74 -1.84 -3.70
C LYS A 426 16.01 -0.76 -4.74
N SER A 427 16.36 -1.20 -5.95
CA SER A 427 16.66 -0.36 -7.10
C SER A 427 15.85 -0.80 -8.30
N ASP A 428 15.65 0.11 -9.23
CA ASP A 428 15.05 -0.15 -10.53
C ASP A 428 16.07 -0.81 -11.47
N VAL A 429 16.36 -2.09 -11.21
CA VAL A 429 17.18 -2.92 -12.10
C VAL A 429 16.25 -3.68 -13.04
N ALA A 430 16.14 -3.19 -14.27
CA ALA A 430 15.33 -3.80 -15.31
C ALA A 430 15.86 -5.21 -15.63
N GLN A 431 15.08 -6.23 -15.29
CA GLN A 431 15.47 -7.63 -15.45
C GLN A 431 15.28 -8.12 -16.89
N PRO A 432 15.98 -9.18 -17.33
CA PRO A 432 15.79 -9.70 -18.69
C PRO A 432 14.33 -10.05 -19.00
N GLY A 433 13.80 -9.57 -20.12
CA GLY A 433 12.39 -9.63 -20.47
C GLY A 433 11.75 -8.24 -20.55
N TRP A 434 10.42 -8.20 -20.55
CA TRP A 434 9.69 -6.93 -20.46
C TRP A 434 9.71 -6.41 -19.03
N TRP A 435 9.89 -5.09 -18.89
CA TRP A 435 9.95 -4.42 -17.59
C TRP A 435 9.20 -3.09 -17.64
N MET A 436 8.36 -2.85 -16.64
CA MET A 436 7.63 -1.59 -16.48
C MET A 436 8.05 -0.92 -15.18
N SER A 437 8.50 0.32 -15.28
CA SER A 437 9.03 1.06 -14.13
C SER A 437 8.27 2.36 -13.88
N PHE A 438 7.98 2.63 -12.61
CA PHE A 438 7.55 3.89 -12.04
C PHE A 438 8.48 4.20 -10.87
N ALA A 439 9.63 4.79 -11.20
CA ALA A 439 10.68 5.09 -10.25
C ALA A 439 10.27 6.13 -9.21
N ASP A 440 9.35 7.02 -9.56
CA ASP A 440 8.85 8.04 -8.65
C ASP A 440 7.65 7.53 -7.85
N PRO A 441 7.55 7.87 -6.55
CA PRO A 441 6.50 7.34 -5.69
C PRO A 441 5.09 7.71 -6.18
N VAL A 442 4.28 6.70 -6.46
CA VAL A 442 2.85 6.85 -6.73
C VAL A 442 2.11 7.06 -5.42
N GLN A 443 1.26 8.08 -5.34
CA GLN A 443 0.40 8.30 -4.18
C GLN A 443 -0.96 7.63 -4.41
N LEU A 444 -1.28 6.62 -3.60
CA LEU A 444 -2.56 5.92 -3.67
C LEU A 444 -3.68 6.65 -2.92
N GLY A 445 -3.34 7.68 -2.13
CA GLY A 445 -4.29 8.39 -1.28
C GLY A 445 -4.62 7.62 0.01
N LYS A 446 -5.58 8.13 0.79
CA LYS A 446 -6.02 7.48 2.03
C LYS A 446 -6.62 6.09 1.76
N LEU A 447 -6.13 5.11 2.49
CA LEU A 447 -6.57 3.72 2.35
C LEU A 447 -7.70 3.43 3.33
N LYS A 448 -8.93 3.24 2.85
CA LYS A 448 -10.07 2.81 3.67
C LYS A 448 -10.59 1.47 3.20
N ALA A 449 -10.64 0.49 4.11
CA ALA A 449 -11.26 -0.79 3.81
C ALA A 449 -12.78 -0.61 3.63
N SER A 450 -13.34 -1.20 2.58
CA SER A 450 -14.79 -1.14 2.31
C SER A 450 -15.58 -2.00 3.28
N GLU A 451 -14.98 -3.11 3.73
CA GLU A 451 -15.58 -4.05 4.65
C GLU A 451 -14.81 -4.11 5.96
N SER A 452 -15.51 -4.56 7.00
CA SER A 452 -14.88 -4.79 8.30
C SER A 452 -13.96 -6.01 8.22
N VAL A 453 -12.78 -5.87 8.80
CA VAL A 453 -11.72 -6.86 8.80
C VAL A 453 -11.89 -7.80 9.98
N ASP A 454 -11.69 -9.09 9.73
CA ASP A 454 -11.65 -10.10 10.78
C ASP A 454 -10.26 -10.12 11.43
N ILE A 455 -10.23 -10.04 12.76
CA ILE A 455 -9.02 -10.06 13.58
C ILE A 455 -8.93 -11.31 14.46
N SER A 456 -9.81 -12.30 14.23
CA SER A 456 -9.91 -13.51 15.05
C SER A 456 -8.62 -14.32 15.11
N ASP A 457 -7.78 -14.25 14.05
CA ASP A 457 -6.49 -14.92 13.97
C ASP A 457 -5.44 -14.34 14.93
N ALA A 458 -5.65 -13.11 15.42
CA ALA A 458 -4.80 -12.48 16.42
C ALA A 458 -5.14 -12.93 17.85
N LEU A 459 -6.35 -13.48 18.07
CA LEU A 459 -6.88 -13.78 19.40
C LEU A 459 -6.03 -14.78 20.20
N PRO A 460 -5.36 -15.79 19.60
CA PRO A 460 -4.45 -16.66 20.35
C PRO A 460 -3.28 -15.90 20.98
N GLN A 461 -2.62 -15.02 20.20
CA GLN A 461 -1.54 -14.17 20.72
C GLN A 461 -2.05 -13.21 21.80
N VAL A 462 -3.26 -12.67 21.62
CA VAL A 462 -3.90 -11.83 22.63
C VAL A 462 -4.20 -12.63 23.90
N ALA A 463 -4.56 -13.91 23.82
CA ALA A 463 -4.78 -14.75 24.99
C ALA A 463 -3.51 -14.96 25.81
N ASP A 464 -2.36 -15.15 25.14
CA ASP A 464 -1.06 -15.23 25.79
C ASP A 464 -0.69 -13.91 26.48
N LEU A 465 -0.86 -12.78 25.78
CA LEU A 465 -0.61 -11.44 26.32
C LEU A 465 -1.51 -11.11 27.51
N VAL A 466 -2.80 -11.45 27.44
CA VAL A 466 -3.76 -11.26 28.53
C VAL A 466 -3.42 -12.16 29.71
N SER A 467 -3.03 -13.42 29.47
CA SER A 467 -2.60 -14.34 30.53
C SER A 467 -1.38 -13.78 31.27
N LEU A 468 -0.40 -13.22 30.56
CA LEU A 468 0.73 -12.52 31.17
C LEU A 468 0.30 -11.26 31.94
N GLY A 469 -0.59 -10.45 31.37
CA GLY A 469 -1.13 -9.25 32.04
C GLY A 469 -1.80 -9.59 33.36
N LEU A 470 -2.60 -10.66 33.40
CA LEU A 470 -3.25 -11.16 34.61
C LEU A 470 -2.28 -11.77 35.62
N GLN A 471 -1.11 -12.23 35.20
CA GLN A 471 -0.06 -12.68 36.11
C GLN A 471 0.70 -11.50 36.75
N ASN A 472 0.79 -10.37 36.05
CA ASN A 472 1.39 -9.14 36.58
C ASN A 472 0.43 -8.40 37.52
N ASP A 473 -0.87 -8.45 37.24
CA ASP A 473 -1.94 -7.93 38.11
C ASP A 473 -2.99 -9.02 38.38
N PRO A 474 -2.77 -9.86 39.42
CA PRO A 474 -3.64 -10.99 39.73
C PRO A 474 -5.06 -10.58 40.10
N VAL A 475 -6.04 -11.35 39.62
CA VAL A 475 -7.46 -11.11 39.95
C VAL A 475 -7.68 -11.32 41.44
N GLN A 476 -8.19 -10.30 42.14
CA GLN A 476 -8.43 -10.34 43.58
C GLN A 476 -9.86 -10.81 43.88
N ILE A 477 -10.00 -11.97 44.54
CA ILE A 477 -11.30 -12.54 44.96
C ILE A 477 -11.41 -12.56 46.48
N GLY A 478 -12.44 -11.89 47.01
CA GLY A 478 -12.72 -11.85 48.45
C GLY A 478 -13.38 -13.13 48.97
N THR A 479 -13.45 -13.28 50.30
CA THR A 479 -13.99 -14.47 50.96
C THR A 479 -15.44 -14.77 50.55
N MET A 480 -16.31 -13.75 50.56
CA MET A 480 -17.74 -13.94 50.23
C MET A 480 -17.96 -14.28 48.76
N GLU A 481 -17.22 -13.63 47.86
CA GLU A 481 -17.30 -13.88 46.42
C GLU A 481 -16.81 -15.29 46.07
N GLY A 482 -15.71 -15.72 46.70
CA GLY A 482 -15.17 -17.05 46.52
C GLY A 482 -16.12 -18.15 47.02
N LEU A 483 -16.83 -17.94 48.14
CA LEU A 483 -17.85 -18.87 48.64
C LEU A 483 -19.09 -18.93 47.74
N ALA A 484 -19.44 -17.84 47.05
CA ALA A 484 -20.59 -17.80 46.14
C ALA A 484 -20.46 -18.77 44.94
N THR A 485 -19.22 -19.17 44.60
CA THR A 485 -18.97 -20.18 43.55
C THR A 485 -19.56 -21.55 43.87
N LEU A 486 -19.70 -21.89 45.17
CA LEU A 486 -20.25 -23.18 45.63
C LEU A 486 -21.73 -23.35 45.26
N VAL A 487 -22.46 -22.24 45.08
CA VAL A 487 -23.86 -22.23 44.66
C VAL A 487 -24.03 -21.83 43.19
N SER A 488 -22.96 -21.94 42.38
CA SER A 488 -22.94 -21.62 40.93
C SER A 488 -23.24 -20.16 40.57
N THR A 489 -23.13 -19.23 41.50
CA THR A 489 -23.24 -17.80 41.22
C THR A 489 -21.99 -17.32 40.48
N PRO A 490 -22.12 -16.56 39.37
CA PRO A 490 -20.96 -15.98 38.70
C PRO A 490 -20.21 -14.98 39.58
N ILE A 491 -18.88 -15.05 39.54
CA ILE A 491 -18.00 -14.01 40.09
C ILE A 491 -17.95 -12.88 39.07
N VAL A 492 -18.39 -11.68 39.48
CA VAL A 492 -18.37 -10.48 38.64
C VAL A 492 -17.16 -9.62 39.03
N LYS A 493 -16.21 -9.39 38.11
CA LYS A 493 -15.03 -8.54 38.36
C LYS A 493 -14.75 -7.59 37.21
N GLN A 494 -14.38 -6.37 37.55
CA GLN A 494 -13.85 -5.40 36.60
C GLN A 494 -12.37 -5.72 36.35
N LEU A 495 -11.99 -5.86 35.08
CA LEU A 495 -10.61 -6.10 34.68
C LEU A 495 -10.11 -4.98 33.78
N VAL A 496 -9.02 -4.32 34.17
CA VAL A 496 -8.29 -3.36 33.32
C VAL A 496 -6.93 -3.96 33.05
N ILE A 497 -6.70 -4.40 31.81
CA ILE A 497 -5.48 -5.13 31.44
C ILE A 497 -4.63 -4.22 30.55
N PRO A 498 -3.59 -3.57 31.11
CA PRO A 498 -2.65 -2.77 30.32
C PRO A 498 -1.66 -3.69 29.61
N LEU A 499 -1.48 -3.49 28.30
CA LEU A 499 -0.57 -4.30 27.47
C LEU A 499 0.65 -3.52 26.96
N MET A 500 0.84 -2.27 27.36
CA MET A 500 1.93 -1.41 26.85
C MET A 500 3.31 -2.02 27.08
N ASP A 501 3.63 -2.42 28.32
CA ASP A 501 4.96 -2.91 28.69
C ASP A 501 5.34 -4.17 27.91
N THR A 502 4.36 -5.00 27.57
CA THR A 502 4.57 -6.26 26.84
C THR A 502 4.61 -6.03 25.33
N THR A 503 3.67 -5.26 24.80
CA THR A 503 3.48 -5.10 23.35
C THR A 503 4.41 -4.07 22.71
N THR A 504 5.10 -3.26 23.52
CA THR A 504 6.18 -2.39 23.02
C THR A 504 7.37 -3.21 22.51
N GLN A 505 7.69 -4.32 23.17
CA GLN A 505 8.78 -5.22 22.76
C GLN A 505 8.30 -6.36 21.85
N TYR A 506 7.07 -6.82 22.05
CA TYR A 506 6.47 -7.94 21.31
C TYR A 506 5.05 -7.58 20.86
N PRO A 507 4.90 -6.75 19.81
CA PRO A 507 3.59 -6.39 19.30
C PRO A 507 2.86 -7.61 18.74
N ALA A 508 1.54 -7.67 18.94
CA ALA A 508 0.74 -8.76 18.38
C ALA A 508 0.70 -8.64 16.85
N GLN A 509 0.91 -9.76 16.18
CA GLN A 509 1.10 -9.81 14.73
C GLN A 509 -0.22 -10.12 14.02
N ILE A 510 -0.59 -9.29 13.04
CA ILE A 510 -1.80 -9.48 12.23
C ILE A 510 -1.44 -9.44 10.76
N THR A 511 -1.95 -10.41 9.98
CA THR A 511 -1.84 -10.36 8.51
C THR A 511 -3.20 -10.08 7.90
N LEU A 512 -3.31 -8.96 7.19
CA LEU A 512 -4.49 -8.59 6.43
C LEU A 512 -4.24 -8.88 4.95
N GLN A 513 -5.22 -9.46 4.27
CA GLN A 513 -5.05 -9.88 2.89
C GLN A 513 -6.20 -9.41 2.01
N ASN A 514 -5.86 -8.93 0.81
CA ASN A 514 -6.80 -8.68 -0.29
C ASN A 514 -8.01 -7.85 0.13
N LEU A 515 -7.76 -6.71 0.78
CA LEU A 515 -8.83 -5.83 1.22
C LEU A 515 -9.34 -5.02 0.03
N LYS A 516 -10.66 -4.91 -0.09
CA LYS A 516 -11.28 -3.97 -1.03
C LYS A 516 -11.11 -2.55 -0.50
N LEU A 517 -10.24 -1.78 -1.14
CA LEU A 517 -9.97 -0.40 -0.75
C LEU A 517 -10.93 0.55 -1.47
N GLN A 518 -11.55 1.49 -0.74
CA GLN A 518 -12.59 2.36 -1.29
C GLN A 518 -12.09 3.25 -2.44
N ASN A 519 -10.88 3.82 -2.30
CA ASN A 519 -10.18 4.61 -3.31
C ASN A 519 -9.82 3.84 -4.60
N GLN A 520 -9.97 2.51 -4.61
CA GLN A 520 -9.69 1.67 -5.77
C GLN A 520 -10.94 1.41 -6.63
N ASN A 521 -12.05 2.10 -6.38
CA ASN A 521 -13.20 2.02 -7.29
C ASN A 521 -12.86 2.57 -8.68
N VAL A 522 -13.25 1.83 -9.73
CA VAL A 522 -12.87 2.15 -11.11
C VAL A 522 -13.92 3.06 -11.75
N THR A 523 -13.48 4.21 -12.24
CA THR A 523 -14.31 5.07 -13.11
C THR A 523 -14.09 4.68 -14.56
N SER A 524 -15.15 4.32 -15.30
CA SER A 524 -15.04 3.92 -16.70
C SER A 524 -14.43 5.02 -17.59
N ASN A 525 -13.54 4.65 -18.51
CA ASN A 525 -12.97 5.53 -19.54
C ASN A 525 -13.74 5.47 -20.87
N CYS A 526 -15.06 5.29 -20.79
CA CYS A 526 -15.96 5.17 -21.93
C CYS A 526 -17.11 6.16 -21.83
N TYR A 527 -17.63 6.58 -22.98
CA TYR A 527 -18.87 7.33 -23.04
C TYR A 527 -20.07 6.41 -22.70
N GLY A 528 -21.06 6.96 -22.00
CA GLY A 528 -22.28 6.24 -21.64
C GLY A 528 -22.11 5.28 -20.47
N THR A 529 -22.73 4.10 -20.56
CA THR A 529 -22.82 3.13 -19.45
C THR A 529 -21.88 1.93 -19.59
N LEU A 530 -20.99 1.94 -20.58
CA LEU A 530 -20.04 0.86 -20.80
C LEU A 530 -18.98 0.87 -19.68
N LYS A 531 -18.65 -0.30 -19.14
CA LYS A 531 -17.52 -0.45 -18.20
C LYS A 531 -16.16 -0.46 -18.91
N PHE A 532 -16.15 -0.90 -20.17
CA PHE A 532 -14.96 -0.95 -21.02
C PHE A 532 -15.36 -0.80 -22.50
N CYS A 533 -14.47 -0.16 -23.25
CA CYS A 533 -14.46 0.16 -24.67
C CYS A 533 -12.95 0.23 -25.02
#